data_AF-A0A7R7TG34-F1
#
_entry.id   AF-A0A7R7TG34-F1
#
_cell.length_a   1.000
_cell.length_b   1.000
_cell.length_c   1.000
_cell.angle_alpha   90.00
_cell.angle_beta   90.00
_cell.angle_gamma   90.00
#
_symmetry.space_group_name_H-M   'P 1'
#
loop_
_entity.id
_entity.type
_entity.pdbx_description
1 polymer ?
#
loop_
_entity_poly.entity_id
_entity_poly.type
_entity_poly.pdbx_seq_one_letter_code
_entity_poly.pdbx_strand_id
1 'polypeptide(L)'
;MASLLGSPLAHDTCLISLSDLLTPWPLIERRLHAAGQGDFVVVLYNPQSKRRDWQLRKSAEILLEYRPKETPAALVKSAYRKRQEVALTTLEGLREAEAGMLTTVVIGNRQSRFYEGTFLTPRGYALKYDLDTKEALPGETPGLSLVSPEGASSGRRDA
;
A
#
# COMPACT_ATOMS: atom_id res chain seq x y z
N MET A 1 -4.77 -8.97 -4.08
CA MET A 1 -3.37 -8.55 -4.25
C MET A 1 -2.70 -8.27 -2.91
N ALA A 2 -3.26 -7.47 -2.01
CA ALA A 2 -2.60 -7.02 -0.79
C ALA A 2 -2.24 -8.18 0.14
N SER A 3 -3.14 -9.18 0.24
CA SER A 3 -2.89 -10.44 0.94
C SER A 3 -1.69 -11.25 0.41
N LEU A 4 -1.25 -11.02 -0.83
CA LEU A 4 -0.05 -11.63 -1.41
C LEU A 4 1.22 -10.81 -1.17
N LEU A 5 1.07 -9.58 -0.67
CA LEU A 5 2.15 -8.61 -0.47
C LEU A 5 2.47 -8.41 1.01
N GLY A 6 1.51 -8.59 1.91
CA GLY A 6 1.65 -8.26 3.33
C GLY A 6 0.54 -7.30 3.75
N SER A 7 0.91 -6.09 4.19
CA SER A 7 -0.02 -5.06 4.63
C SER A 7 0.15 -3.72 3.90
N PRO A 8 0.20 -3.68 2.55
CA PRO A 8 0.46 -2.44 1.82
C PRO A 8 -0.71 -1.45 1.91
N LEU A 9 -1.94 -1.92 2.15
CA LEU A 9 -3.16 -1.09 2.19
C LEU A 9 -3.64 -0.84 3.63
N ALA A 10 -2.73 -0.86 4.60
CA ALA A 10 -3.10 -0.77 6.01
C ALA A 10 -3.48 0.65 6.46
N HIS A 11 -3.24 1.66 5.61
CA HIS A 11 -3.55 3.08 5.80
C HIS A 11 -4.42 3.60 4.64
N ASP A 12 -4.81 4.86 4.70
CA ASP A 12 -5.54 5.59 3.67
C ASP A 12 -5.02 5.29 2.26
N THR A 13 -5.93 4.85 1.39
CA THR A 13 -5.62 4.32 0.07
C THR A 13 -6.53 4.91 -0.99
N CYS A 14 -5.97 5.26 -2.15
CA CYS A 14 -6.72 5.60 -3.37
C CYS A 14 -6.64 4.46 -4.40
N LEU A 15 -7.75 4.20 -5.08
CA LEU A 15 -7.81 3.29 -6.23
C LEU A 15 -8.01 4.12 -7.50
N ILE A 16 -7.09 4.01 -8.45
CA ILE A 16 -7.08 4.81 -9.68
C ILE A 16 -6.97 3.87 -10.89
N SER A 17 -7.84 4.04 -11.88
CA SER A 17 -7.69 3.38 -13.18
C SER A 17 -6.85 4.25 -14.10
N LEU A 18 -5.86 3.66 -14.77
CA LEU A 18 -5.07 4.33 -15.82
C LEU A 18 -5.70 4.17 -17.22
N SER A 19 -6.95 3.69 -17.30
CA SER A 19 -7.69 3.62 -18.56
C SER A 19 -8.22 4.99 -18.97
N ASP A 20 -7.61 5.57 -19.99
CA ASP A 20 -8.02 6.84 -20.60
C ASP A 20 -9.07 6.71 -21.72
N LEU A 21 -9.53 5.48 -22.02
CA LEU A 21 -10.50 5.20 -23.09
C LEU A 21 -11.76 6.06 -23.01
N LEU A 22 -12.31 6.24 -21.81
CA LEU A 22 -13.50 7.04 -21.53
C LEU A 22 -13.24 8.10 -20.45
N THR A 23 -11.99 8.30 -20.05
CA THR A 23 -11.59 9.23 -19.00
C THR A 23 -10.43 10.05 -19.52
N PRO A 24 -10.60 11.37 -19.75
CA PRO A 24 -9.51 12.20 -20.22
C PRO A 24 -8.29 12.10 -19.31
N TRP A 25 -7.10 11.92 -19.89
CA TRP A 25 -5.85 11.82 -19.14
C TRP A 25 -5.63 12.96 -18.13
N PRO A 26 -5.94 14.24 -18.43
CA PRO A 26 -5.79 15.32 -17.44
C PRO A 26 -6.59 15.10 -16.14
N LEU A 27 -7.73 14.40 -16.20
CA LEU A 27 -8.48 14.04 -15.00
C LEU A 27 -7.79 12.94 -14.20
N ILE A 28 -7.12 12.00 -14.86
CA ILE A 28 -6.31 10.95 -14.21
C ILE A 28 -5.08 11.59 -13.54
N GLU A 29 -4.38 12.50 -14.23
CA GLU A 29 -3.27 13.26 -13.65
C GLU A 29 -3.71 14.04 -12.41
N ARG A 30 -4.86 14.73 -12.47
CA ARG A 30 -5.42 15.42 -11.30
C ARG A 30 -5.63 14.48 -10.11
N ARG A 31 -6.11 13.25 -10.35
CA ARG A 31 -6.28 12.24 -9.28
C ARG A 31 -4.94 11.77 -8.73
N LEU A 32 -3.93 11.58 -9.59
CA LEU A 32 -2.59 11.17 -9.19
C LEU A 32 -1.91 12.26 -8.35
N HIS A 33 -1.97 13.53 -8.79
CA HIS A 33 -1.46 14.66 -8.01
C HIS A 33 -2.18 14.77 -6.65
N ALA A 34 -3.51 14.64 -6.61
CA ALA A 34 -4.25 14.67 -5.35
C ALA A 34 -3.86 13.52 -4.41
N ALA A 35 -3.69 12.29 -4.94
CA ALA A 35 -3.24 11.15 -4.16
C ALA A 35 -1.79 11.32 -3.65
N GLY A 36 -0.93 11.95 -4.47
CA GLY A 36 0.43 12.33 -4.11
C GLY A 36 0.46 13.32 -2.95
N GLN A 37 -0.26 14.43 -3.08
CA GLN A 37 -0.38 15.49 -2.07
C GLN A 37 -0.93 15.00 -0.73
N GLY A 38 -1.92 14.09 -0.77
CA GLY A 38 -2.50 13.50 0.43
C GLY A 38 -1.70 12.35 1.04
N ASP A 39 -0.51 12.03 0.50
CA ASP A 39 0.31 10.88 0.91
C ASP A 39 -0.45 9.54 0.98
N PHE A 40 -1.40 9.34 0.06
CA PHE A 40 -2.16 8.11 -0.02
C PHE A 40 -1.27 6.97 -0.55
N VAL A 41 -1.52 5.75 -0.06
CA VAL A 41 -1.15 4.54 -0.80
C VAL A 41 -1.96 4.53 -2.10
N VAL A 42 -1.33 4.20 -3.23
CA VAL A 42 -1.99 4.24 -4.55
C VAL A 42 -2.06 2.84 -5.14
N VAL A 43 -3.26 2.41 -5.51
CA VAL A 43 -3.50 1.18 -6.26
C VAL A 43 -3.92 1.53 -7.68
N LEU A 44 -3.16 1.07 -8.67
CA LEU A 44 -3.40 1.31 -10.08
C LEU A 44 -4.03 0.09 -10.77
N TYR A 45 -5.18 0.32 -11.38
CA TYR A 45 -5.87 -0.64 -12.25
C TYR A 45 -5.64 -0.30 -13.71
N ASN A 46 -5.71 -1.32 -14.57
CA ASN A 46 -5.48 -1.20 -16.00
C ASN A 46 -4.19 -0.42 -16.32
N PRO A 47 -3.06 -0.78 -15.68
CA PRO A 47 -1.88 0.07 -15.62
C PRO A 47 -1.27 0.31 -17.01
N GLN A 48 -1.44 -0.64 -17.92
CA GLN A 48 -0.87 -0.61 -19.26
C GLN A 48 -1.69 -1.50 -20.21
N SER A 49 -1.64 -1.21 -21.50
CA SER A 49 -2.13 -2.09 -22.57
C SER A 49 -1.20 -2.02 -23.79
N LYS A 50 -1.41 -2.88 -24.79
CA LYS A 50 -0.61 -2.87 -26.03
C LYS A 50 -0.55 -1.52 -26.76
N ARG A 51 -1.56 -0.66 -26.59
CA ARG A 51 -1.64 0.66 -27.22
C ARG A 51 -1.20 1.79 -26.27
N ARG A 52 -1.06 1.47 -24.98
CA ARG A 52 -1.01 2.40 -23.86
C ARG A 52 0.10 1.96 -22.91
N ASP A 53 1.33 2.26 -23.31
CA ASP A 53 2.59 1.84 -22.69
C ASP A 53 3.27 2.93 -21.84
N TRP A 54 2.75 4.16 -21.85
CA TRP A 54 3.37 5.32 -21.22
C TRP A 54 2.70 5.74 -19.89
N GLN A 55 1.45 5.35 -19.66
CA GLN A 55 0.66 5.83 -18.51
C GLN A 55 1.26 5.42 -17.16
N LEU A 56 1.79 4.19 -17.06
CA LEU A 56 2.43 3.73 -15.83
C LEU A 56 3.67 4.57 -15.51
N ARG A 57 4.54 4.78 -16.50
CA ARG A 57 5.71 5.67 -16.39
C ARG A 57 5.30 7.07 -15.96
N LYS A 58 4.31 7.66 -16.64
CA LYS A 58 3.84 9.02 -16.32
C LYS A 58 3.25 9.11 -14.92
N SER A 59 2.55 8.07 -14.47
CA SER A 59 2.00 8.00 -13.11
C SER A 59 3.10 7.92 -12.05
N ALA A 60 4.16 7.15 -12.31
CA ALA A 60 5.33 7.10 -11.44
C ALA A 60 6.03 8.47 -11.38
N GLU A 61 6.24 9.13 -12.52
CA GLU A 61 6.82 10.47 -12.59
C GLU A 61 6.04 11.51 -11.77
N ILE A 62 4.71 11.51 -11.87
CA ILE A 62 3.85 12.39 -11.07
C ILE A 62 4.01 12.10 -9.58
N LEU A 63 4.01 10.83 -9.17
CA LEU A 63 4.09 10.47 -7.75
C LEU A 63 5.49 10.73 -7.17
N LEU A 64 6.55 10.68 -7.99
CA LEU A 64 7.92 11.03 -7.60
C LEU A 64 8.08 12.50 -7.18
N GLU A 65 7.17 13.37 -7.59
CA GLU A 65 7.13 14.76 -7.10
C GLU A 65 6.76 14.84 -5.61
N TYR A 66 6.17 13.79 -5.03
CA TYR A 66 5.60 13.80 -3.67
C TYR A 66 6.27 12.84 -2.68
N ARG A 67 6.99 11.82 -3.16
CA ARG A 67 7.58 10.78 -2.31
C ARG A 67 8.91 10.24 -2.87
N PRO A 68 9.77 9.65 -2.01
CA PRO A 68 11.10 9.19 -2.41
C PRO A 68 11.09 8.15 -3.53
N LYS A 69 12.18 8.10 -4.30
CA LYS A 69 12.39 7.13 -5.39
C LYS A 69 12.32 5.69 -4.92
N GLU A 70 12.79 5.45 -3.71
CA GLU A 70 12.90 4.16 -3.03
C GLU A 70 11.57 3.68 -2.44
N THR A 71 10.51 4.50 -2.52
CA THR A 71 9.18 4.14 -2.02
C THR A 71 8.79 2.75 -2.54
N PRO A 72 8.41 1.81 -1.66
CA PRO A 72 8.01 0.47 -2.08
C PRO A 72 6.89 0.49 -3.10
N ALA A 73 7.05 -0.32 -4.13
CA ALA A 73 6.02 -0.59 -5.12
C ALA A 73 5.97 -2.08 -5.44
N ALA A 74 4.85 -2.55 -5.97
CA ALA A 74 4.71 -3.93 -6.41
C ALA A 74 3.77 -4.07 -7.60
N LEU A 75 4.10 -4.99 -8.49
CA LEU A 75 3.23 -5.44 -9.58
C LEU A 75 2.70 -6.83 -9.23
N VAL A 76 1.37 -6.96 -9.18
CA VAL A 76 0.70 -8.24 -8.92
C VAL A 76 -0.11 -8.62 -10.14
N LYS A 77 0.37 -9.63 -10.86
CA LYS A 77 -0.24 -10.13 -12.09
C LYS A 77 -1.03 -11.40 -11.80
N SER A 78 -2.24 -11.48 -12.36
CA SER A 78 -3.10 -12.66 -12.31
C SER A 78 -3.27 -13.25 -10.89
N ALA A 79 -3.47 -12.39 -9.89
CA ALA A 79 -3.66 -12.82 -8.50
C ALA A 79 -4.71 -13.94 -8.38
N TYR A 80 -4.37 -14.99 -7.64
CA TYR A 80 -5.14 -16.21 -7.42
C TYR A 80 -5.54 -16.96 -8.71
N ARG A 81 -4.69 -16.90 -9.75
CA ARG A 81 -4.86 -17.64 -11.01
C ARG A 81 -3.56 -18.35 -11.41
N LYS A 82 -3.64 -19.26 -12.38
CA LYS A 82 -2.53 -20.14 -12.83
C LYS A 82 -1.21 -19.42 -13.18
N ARG A 83 -1.27 -18.16 -13.64
CA ARG A 83 -0.10 -17.34 -14.00
C ARG A 83 0.17 -16.21 -13.01
N GLN A 84 -0.10 -16.45 -11.73
CA GLN A 84 0.15 -15.48 -10.67
C GLN A 84 1.64 -15.15 -10.61
N GLU A 85 1.94 -13.86 -10.53
CA GLU A 85 3.30 -13.36 -10.41
C GLU A 85 3.29 -12.10 -9.54
N VAL A 86 4.24 -12.01 -8.62
CA VAL A 86 4.44 -10.86 -7.73
C VAL A 86 5.85 -10.36 -7.94
N ALA A 87 5.98 -9.10 -8.37
CA ALA A 87 7.26 -8.42 -8.51
C ALA A 87 7.30 -7.24 -7.54
N LEU A 88 8.23 -7.27 -6.59
CA LEU A 88 8.53 -6.14 -5.72
C LEU A 88 9.53 -5.22 -6.41
N THR A 89 9.33 -3.91 -6.29
CA THR A 89 10.17 -2.89 -6.91
C THR A 89 10.08 -1.58 -6.12
N THR A 90 10.60 -0.50 -6.66
CA THR A 90 10.48 0.86 -6.12
C THR A 90 9.62 1.73 -7.03
N LEU A 91 9.21 2.89 -6.53
CA LEU A 91 8.51 3.89 -7.33
C LEU A 91 9.33 4.32 -8.57
N GLU A 92 10.64 4.51 -8.41
CA GLU A 92 11.52 4.77 -9.56
C GLU A 92 11.52 3.60 -10.56
N GLY A 93 11.57 2.36 -10.05
CA GLY A 93 11.55 1.15 -10.88
C GLY A 93 10.27 1.01 -11.73
N LEU A 94 9.15 1.64 -11.32
CA LEU A 94 7.92 1.65 -12.12
C LEU A 94 8.03 2.44 -13.43
N ARG A 95 9.01 3.32 -13.57
CA ARG A 95 9.20 4.07 -14.83
C ARG A 95 9.61 3.17 -15.99
N GLU A 96 10.24 2.04 -15.70
CA GLU A 96 10.72 1.04 -16.66
C GLU A 96 9.99 -0.29 -16.54
N ALA A 97 9.00 -0.38 -15.64
CA ALA A 97 8.26 -1.61 -15.42
C ALA A 97 7.27 -1.89 -16.56
N GLU A 98 7.23 -3.15 -16.99
CA GLU A 98 6.23 -3.65 -17.93
C GLU A 98 5.06 -4.25 -17.16
N ALA A 99 3.86 -3.74 -17.42
CA ALA A 99 2.62 -4.25 -16.87
C ALA A 99 1.68 -4.74 -17.99
N GLY A 100 0.90 -5.78 -17.69
CA GLY A 100 -0.18 -6.24 -18.57
C GLY A 100 -1.57 -5.90 -18.03
N MET A 101 -2.61 -6.13 -18.85
CA MET A 101 -4.01 -5.93 -18.45
C MET A 101 -4.47 -6.73 -17.22
N LEU A 102 -3.75 -7.80 -16.87
CA LEU A 102 -4.03 -8.64 -15.70
C LEU A 102 -3.21 -8.22 -14.46
N THR A 103 -2.60 -7.05 -14.50
CA THR A 103 -1.68 -6.55 -13.46
C THR A 103 -2.37 -5.46 -12.66
N THR A 104 -2.22 -5.51 -11.34
CA THR A 104 -2.51 -4.40 -10.43
C THR A 104 -1.19 -3.91 -9.86
N VAL A 105 -0.97 -2.60 -9.87
CA VAL A 105 0.23 -1.99 -9.26
C VAL A 105 -0.16 -1.39 -7.92
N VAL A 106 0.67 -1.56 -6.92
CA VAL A 106 0.51 -0.95 -5.59
C VAL A 106 1.75 -0.10 -5.31
N ILE A 107 1.54 1.14 -4.88
CA ILE A 107 2.59 2.13 -4.59
C ILE A 107 2.38 2.61 -3.17
N GLY A 108 3.42 2.47 -2.35
CA GLY A 108 3.38 2.82 -0.93
C GLY A 108 3.30 4.31 -0.73
N ASN A 109 2.92 4.73 0.48
CA ASN A 109 3.08 6.10 0.95
C ASN A 109 4.50 6.33 1.50
N ARG A 110 4.79 7.53 2.01
CA ARG A 110 6.12 7.90 2.54
C ARG A 110 6.59 7.06 3.74
N GLN A 111 5.69 6.33 4.40
CA GLN A 111 6.00 5.50 5.57
C GLN A 111 6.13 4.01 5.23
N SER A 112 5.81 3.64 3.99
CA SER A 112 5.85 2.27 3.52
C SER A 112 7.29 1.77 3.42
N ARG A 113 7.52 0.50 3.76
CA ARG A 113 8.83 -0.17 3.68
C ARG A 113 8.68 -1.63 3.32
N PHE A 114 9.75 -2.22 2.80
CA PHE A 114 9.87 -3.68 2.74
C PHE A 114 10.38 -4.22 4.08
N TYR A 115 9.83 -5.34 4.53
CA TYR A 115 10.24 -6.04 5.75
C TYR A 115 10.14 -7.54 5.52
N GLU A 116 11.27 -8.26 5.60
CA GLU A 116 11.32 -9.72 5.41
C GLU A 116 10.60 -10.20 4.13
N GLY A 117 10.82 -9.50 3.01
CA GLY A 117 10.17 -9.81 1.74
C GLY A 117 8.69 -9.42 1.64
N THR A 118 8.12 -8.80 2.66
CA THR A 118 6.75 -8.28 2.66
C THR A 118 6.71 -6.77 2.43
N PHE A 119 5.65 -6.30 1.78
CA PHE A 119 5.31 -4.90 1.62
C PHE A 119 4.47 -4.47 2.84
N LEU A 120 5.08 -3.65 3.69
CA LEU A 120 4.47 -3.15 4.91
C LEU A 120 4.22 -1.64 4.80
N THR A 121 2.96 -1.26 4.90
CA THR A 121 2.57 0.11 5.25
C THR A 121 2.22 0.11 6.73
N PRO A 122 2.98 0.79 7.60
CA PRO A 122 2.66 0.79 9.02
C PRO A 122 1.30 1.44 9.25
N ARG A 123 0.46 0.78 10.05
CA ARG A 123 -0.58 1.50 10.79
C ARG A 123 0.13 2.38 11.80
N GLY A 124 -0.36 3.59 12.08
CA GLY A 124 0.27 4.60 12.95
C GLY A 124 0.67 4.17 14.37
N TYR A 125 0.57 2.88 14.73
CA TYR A 125 1.12 2.30 15.94
C TYR A 125 2.60 2.61 16.16
N ALA A 126 3.45 2.69 15.12
CA ALA A 126 4.86 3.06 15.30
C ALA A 126 5.05 4.55 15.67
N LEU A 127 4.05 5.39 15.39
CA LEU A 127 3.99 6.79 15.85
C LEU A 127 3.31 6.92 17.21
N LYS A 128 2.67 5.84 17.67
CA LYS A 128 1.86 5.82 18.88
C LYS A 128 2.49 5.04 20.00
N TYR A 129 3.30 4.03 19.69
CA TYR A 129 3.92 3.11 20.63
C TYR A 129 5.39 2.90 20.27
N ASP A 130 6.21 2.81 21.31
CA ASP A 130 7.54 2.24 21.21
C ASP A 130 7.41 0.77 20.79
N LEU A 131 8.13 0.36 19.75
CA LEU A 131 7.97 -0.98 19.18
C LEU A 131 8.65 -2.07 20.01
N ASP A 132 9.62 -1.70 20.86
CA ASP A 132 10.34 -2.61 21.74
C ASP A 132 9.59 -2.78 23.06
N THR A 133 9.12 -1.69 23.66
CA THR A 133 8.40 -1.71 24.95
C THR A 133 6.90 -1.89 24.80
N LYS A 134 6.34 -1.61 23.62
CA LYS A 134 4.89 -1.57 23.32
C LYS A 134 4.11 -0.53 24.13
N GLU A 135 4.80 0.38 24.82
CA GLU A 135 4.19 1.48 25.56
C GLU A 135 3.87 2.64 24.63
N ALA A 136 2.84 3.42 24.97
CA ALA A 136 2.49 4.59 24.16
C ALA A 136 3.56 5.68 24.28
N LEU A 137 3.89 6.34 23.17
CA LEU A 137 4.83 7.45 23.14
C LEU A 137 4.25 8.67 23.91
N PRO A 138 5.10 9.56 24.45
CA PRO A 138 4.64 10.71 25.22
C PRO A 138 3.63 11.58 24.45
N GLY A 139 2.46 11.81 25.04
CA GLY A 139 1.36 12.59 24.43
C GLY A 139 0.33 11.77 23.66
N GLU A 140 0.56 10.47 23.48
CA GLU A 140 -0.36 9.58 22.79
C GLU A 140 -1.29 8.84 23.76
N THR A 141 -2.56 8.67 23.40
CA THR A 141 -3.55 7.96 24.23
C THR A 141 -3.57 6.48 23.86
N PRO A 142 -3.18 5.53 24.74
CA PRO A 142 -3.23 4.10 24.43
C PRO A 142 -4.60 3.68 23.91
N GLY A 143 -4.63 2.80 22.91
CA GLY A 143 -5.87 2.22 22.40
C GLY A 143 -6.48 1.31 23.47
N LEU A 144 -7.80 1.35 23.64
CA LEU A 144 -8.49 0.36 24.45
C LEU A 144 -8.39 -1.01 23.77
N SER A 145 -7.80 -1.98 24.48
CA SER A 145 -7.94 -3.39 24.12
C SER A 145 -9.42 -3.78 24.21
N LEU A 146 -9.96 -4.41 23.17
CA LEU A 146 -11.30 -5.01 23.18
C LEU A 146 -11.35 -6.31 24.01
N VAL A 147 -10.19 -6.80 24.47
CA VAL A 147 -10.08 -7.93 25.37
C VAL A 147 -9.93 -7.39 26.79
N SER A 148 -10.99 -7.50 27.60
CA SER A 148 -10.93 -7.27 29.04
C SER A 148 -9.96 -8.29 29.69
N PRO A 149 -9.20 -7.91 30.72
CA PRO A 149 -8.24 -8.79 31.40
C PRO A 149 -8.91 -9.85 32.30
N GLU A 150 -10.04 -10.43 31.90
CA GLU A 150 -10.73 -11.49 32.63
C GLU A 150 -10.57 -12.83 31.92
N GLY A 151 -9.34 -13.31 31.94
CA GLY A 151 -8.99 -14.72 31.91
C GLY A 151 -8.57 -15.21 33.30
N ALA A 152 -9.19 -14.69 34.37
CA ALA A 152 -8.97 -15.20 35.72
C ALA A 152 -9.64 -16.58 35.83
N SER A 153 -8.78 -17.59 35.85
CA SER A 153 -9.05 -19.01 36.06
C SER A 153 -10.30 -19.30 36.91
N SER A 154 -11.24 -20.03 36.30
CA SER A 154 -12.17 -20.88 37.04
C SER A 154 -11.38 -22.01 37.72
N GLY A 155 -11.19 -21.88 39.03
CA GLY A 155 -10.62 -22.90 39.92
C GLY A 155 -11.63 -23.26 41.02
N ARG A 156 -11.93 -24.55 41.13
CA ARG A 156 -13.02 -25.15 41.94
C ARG A 156 -12.82 -25.08 43.46
N ARG A 157 -13.98 -25.05 44.16
CA ARG A 157 -14.38 -25.77 45.41
C ARG A 157 -13.65 -25.48 46.72
N ASP A 158 -14.37 -24.99 47.75
CA ASP A 158 -14.96 -25.81 48.85
C ASP A 158 -15.65 -24.92 49.92
N ALA A 159 -16.63 -25.54 50.60
CA ALA A 159 -17.52 -25.08 51.71
C ALA A 159 -18.80 -24.31 51.34
#